data_AF-A0A6I2R8V1-F1
#
_entry.id   AF-A0A6I2R8V1-F1
#
_cell.length_a   1.000
_cell.length_b   1.000
_cell.length_c   1.000
_cell.angle_alpha   90.00
_cell.angle_beta   90.00
_cell.angle_gamma   90.00
#
_symmetry.space_group_name_H-M   'P 1'
#
loop_
_entity.id
_entity.type
_entity.pdbx_description
1 polymer ?
#
loop_
_entity_poly.entity_id
_entity_poly.type
_entity_poly.pdbx_seq_one_letter_code
_entity_poly.pdbx_strand_id
1 'polypeptide(L)'
;MKITYNLQVLPQRKNSRKDSEETTALKAFLADSEKKNMVFEYDTPQEAKKRYDSMRNYRNANKLQDIYDMWRSEALICIVKTKKGAAKK
;
A
#
# COMPACT_ATOMS: atom_id res chain seq x y z
N MET A 1 8.74 -20.95 22.82
CA MET A 1 9.53 -20.25 21.78
C MET A 1 10.87 -20.96 21.66
N LYS A 2 11.32 -21.34 20.46
CA LYS A 2 12.62 -22.00 20.24
C LYS A 2 13.44 -21.15 19.28
N ILE A 3 14.62 -20.74 19.70
CA ILE A 3 15.52 -19.86 18.94
C ILE A 3 16.74 -20.70 18.57
N THR A 4 17.10 -20.72 17.29
CA THR A 4 18.23 -21.49 16.76
C THR A 4 19.14 -20.56 15.95
N TYR A 5 20.45 -20.65 16.15
CA TYR A 5 21.46 -19.84 15.49
C TYR A 5 22.31 -20.71 14.54
N ASN A 6 23.04 -20.08 13.61
CA ASN A 6 24.03 -20.74 12.73
C ASN A 6 23.49 -21.90 11.88
N LEU A 7 22.31 -21.73 11.28
CA LEU A 7 21.77 -22.71 10.32
C LEU A 7 22.70 -22.82 9.09
N GLN A 8 23.21 -24.02 8.81
CA GLN A 8 24.02 -24.29 7.61
C GLN A 8 23.23 -24.09 6.31
N VAL A 9 21.91 -24.35 6.36
CA VAL A 9 21.00 -24.13 5.23
C VAL A 9 19.88 -23.23 5.70
N LEU A 10 19.81 -22.03 5.11
CA LEU A 10 18.72 -21.10 5.36
C LEU A 10 17.48 -21.56 4.59
N PRO A 11 16.28 -21.54 5.21
CA PRO A 11 15.06 -21.86 4.49
C PRO A 11 14.83 -20.87 3.33
N GLN A 12 14.38 -21.39 2.20
CA GLN A 12 14.08 -20.57 1.02
C GLN A 12 12.98 -19.56 1.34
N ARG A 13 13.23 -18.27 1.10
CA ARG A 13 12.19 -17.25 1.18
C ARG A 13 11.16 -17.48 0.06
N LYS A 14 9.94 -17.85 0.44
CA LYS A 14 8.81 -17.86 -0.49
C LYS A 14 8.43 -16.42 -0.84
N ASN A 15 9.00 -15.90 -1.93
CA ASN A 15 8.65 -14.60 -2.50
C ASN A 15 7.45 -14.72 -3.46
N SER A 16 6.40 -15.47 -3.09
CA SER A 16 5.14 -15.40 -3.85
C SER A 16 4.42 -14.11 -3.50
N ARG A 17 4.93 -12.99 -4.03
CA ARG A 17 4.17 -11.73 -4.12
C ARG A 17 3.09 -11.94 -5.15
N LYS A 18 1.95 -12.49 -4.71
CA LYS A 18 0.70 -12.23 -5.40
C LYS A 18 0.36 -10.77 -5.09
N ASP A 19 0.18 -9.96 -6.13
CA ASP A 19 -0.30 -8.58 -5.95
C ASP A 19 -1.60 -8.66 -5.14
N SER A 20 -1.68 -7.87 -4.06
CA SER A 20 -2.91 -7.82 -3.27
C SER A 20 -4.01 -7.14 -4.08
N GLU A 21 -5.27 -7.44 -3.77
CA GLU A 21 -6.41 -6.84 -4.45
C GLU A 21 -6.34 -5.31 -4.43
N GLU A 22 -5.82 -4.72 -3.34
CA GLU A 22 -5.60 -3.28 -3.22
C GLU A 22 -4.59 -2.75 -4.22
N THR A 23 -3.47 -3.44 -4.46
CA THR A 23 -2.50 -3.02 -5.48
C THR A 23 -3.08 -3.08 -6.88
N THR A 24 -3.93 -4.07 -7.17
CA THR A 24 -4.62 -4.16 -8.48
C THR A 24 -5.64 -3.04 -8.63
N ALA A 25 -6.47 -2.81 -7.61
CA ALA A 25 -7.43 -1.71 -7.58
C ALA A 25 -6.73 -0.34 -7.69
N LEU A 26 -5.60 -0.17 -7.01
CA LEU A 26 -4.78 1.04 -7.09
C LEU A 26 -4.22 1.24 -8.50
N LYS A 27 -3.67 0.21 -9.15
CA LYS A 27 -3.18 0.30 -10.53
C LYS A 27 -4.30 0.71 -11.49
N ALA A 28 -5.46 0.06 -11.39
CA ALA A 28 -6.63 0.40 -12.19
C ALA A 28 -7.11 1.83 -11.93
N PHE A 29 -7.19 2.24 -10.65
CA PHE A 29 -7.52 3.60 -10.26
C PHE A 29 -6.54 4.61 -10.84
N LEU A 30 -5.22 4.36 -10.79
CA LEU A 30 -4.23 5.28 -11.33
C LEU A 30 -4.31 5.40 -12.86
N ALA A 31 -4.62 4.30 -13.56
CA ALA A 31 -4.85 4.31 -15.02
C ALA A 31 -6.13 5.07 -15.42
N ASP A 32 -7.17 5.03 -14.58
CA ASP A 32 -8.44 5.70 -14.82
C ASP A 32 -8.34 7.22 -14.57
N SER A 33 -8.21 8.02 -15.63
CA SER A 33 -8.03 9.48 -15.51
C SER A 33 -9.25 10.24 -14.95
N GLU A 34 -10.44 9.63 -14.93
CA GLU A 34 -11.68 10.29 -14.52
C GLU A 34 -11.81 10.35 -12.99
N LYS A 35 -11.35 9.29 -12.30
CA LYS A 35 -11.46 9.19 -10.85
C LYS A 35 -10.35 9.98 -10.14
N LYS A 36 -10.76 10.89 -9.24
CA LYS A 36 -9.84 11.78 -8.48
C LYS A 36 -9.41 11.21 -7.12
N ASN A 37 -10.26 10.42 -6.48
CA ASN A 37 -10.03 9.82 -5.18
C ASN A 37 -10.58 8.38 -5.11
N MET A 38 -10.07 7.61 -4.16
CA MET A 38 -10.49 6.24 -3.85
C MET A 38 -10.36 6.02 -2.35
N VAL A 39 -11.29 5.27 -1.77
CA VAL A 39 -11.26 4.89 -0.35
C VAL A 39 -11.37 3.38 -0.25
N PHE A 40 -10.54 2.77 0.60
CA PHE A 40 -10.70 1.38 1.03
C PHE A 40 -11.27 1.37 2.42
N GLU A 41 -12.38 0.65 2.60
CA GLU A 41 -13.00 0.41 3.89
C GLU A 41 -12.73 -1.03 4.33
N TYR A 42 -12.37 -1.18 5.60
CA TYR A 42 -12.06 -2.46 6.22
C TYR A 42 -12.93 -2.65 7.45
N ASP A 43 -13.17 -3.91 7.80
CA ASP A 43 -13.97 -4.27 8.97
C ASP A 43 -13.32 -3.82 10.28
N THR A 44 -11.98 -3.74 10.32
CA THR A 44 -11.25 -3.36 11.54
C THR A 44 -10.16 -2.30 11.29
N PRO A 45 -9.96 -1.38 12.25
CA PRO A 45 -8.86 -0.41 12.19
C PRO A 45 -7.47 -1.06 12.15
N GLN A 46 -7.33 -2.27 12.71
CA GLN A 46 -6.08 -3.03 12.73
C GLN A 46 -5.73 -3.58 11.35
N GLU A 47 -6.72 -4.04 10.60
CA GLU A 47 -6.53 -4.46 9.21
C GLU A 47 -6.16 -3.26 8.34
N ALA A 48 -6.91 -2.15 8.46
CA ALA A 48 -6.60 -0.91 7.74
C ALA A 48 -5.16 -0.45 8.00
N LYS A 49 -4.65 -0.56 9.24
CA LYS A 49 -3.25 -0.25 9.55
C LYS A 49 -2.26 -1.15 8.81
N LYS A 50 -2.45 -2.48 8.86
CA LYS A 50 -1.56 -3.45 8.19
C LYS A 50 -1.53 -3.24 6.67
N ARG A 51 -2.69 -2.98 6.06
CA ARG A 51 -2.81 -2.72 4.62
C ARG A 51 -2.22 -1.37 4.24
N TYR A 52 -2.43 -0.35 5.08
CA TYR A 52 -1.81 0.97 4.90
C TYR A 52 -0.28 0.88 4.88
N ASP A 53 0.34 0.18 5.84
CA ASP A 53 1.79 0.01 5.89
C ASP A 53 2.32 -0.70 4.63
N SER A 54 1.59 -1.71 4.14
CA SER A 54 1.92 -2.43 2.91
C SER A 54 1.84 -1.53 1.68
N MET A 55 0.76 -0.76 1.52
CA MET A 55 0.59 0.18 0.41
C MET A 55 1.55 1.36 0.47
N ARG A 56 1.88 1.85 1.66
CA ARG A 56 2.90 2.90 1.86
C ARG A 56 4.28 2.41 1.43
N ASN A 57 4.63 1.16 1.77
CA ASN A 57 5.87 0.54 1.30
C ASN A 57 5.88 0.38 -0.21
N TYR A 58 4.75 0.00 -0.83
CA TYR A 58 4.61 -0.05 -2.28
C TYR A 58 4.80 1.33 -2.93
N ARG A 59 4.19 2.38 -2.38
CA ARG A 59 4.34 3.78 -2.83
C ARG A 59 5.81 4.21 -2.81
N ASN A 60 6.50 3.92 -1.72
CA ASN A 60 7.92 4.27 -1.57
C ASN A 60 8.83 3.48 -2.51
N ALA A 61 8.58 2.17 -2.66
CA ALA A 61 9.36 1.31 -3.55
C ALA A 61 9.24 1.73 -5.02
N ASN A 62 8.07 2.21 -5.44
CA ASN A 62 7.79 2.62 -6.81
C ASN A 62 7.87 4.16 -7.03
N LYS A 63 8.31 4.93 -6.03
CA LYS A 63 8.42 6.40 -6.07
C LYS A 63 7.12 7.11 -6.50
N LEU A 64 5.97 6.60 -6.08
CA LEU A 64 4.65 7.14 -6.48
C LEU A 64 4.20 8.33 -5.61
N GLN A 65 5.15 9.02 -4.96
CA GLN A 65 4.87 10.07 -3.99
C GLN A 65 4.24 11.30 -4.64
N ASP A 66 4.66 11.62 -5.87
CA ASP A 66 4.18 12.76 -6.65
C ASP A 66 2.91 12.45 -7.46
N ILE A 67 2.48 11.17 -7.50
CA ILE A 67 1.34 10.71 -8.31
C ILE A 67 0.05 10.68 -7.49
N TYR A 68 0.15 10.26 -6.23
CA TYR A 68 -0.99 10.27 -5.31
C TYR A 68 -0.52 10.45 -3.86
N ASP A 69 -1.41 11.03 -3.07
CA ASP A 69 -1.30 11.07 -1.61
C ASP A 69 -2.21 10.03 -0.96
N MET A 70 -1.84 9.60 0.24
CA MET A 70 -2.61 8.60 0.98
C MET A 70 -2.52 8.83 2.49
N TRP A 71 -3.65 8.63 3.17
CA TRP A 71 -3.71 8.65 4.63
C TRP A 71 -4.75 7.65 5.13
N ARG A 72 -4.66 7.30 6.40
CA ARG A 72 -5.63 6.42 7.07
C ARG A 72 -6.53 7.25 7.98
N SER A 73 -7.81 6.97 7.97
CA SER A 73 -8.79 7.46 8.95
C SER A 73 -9.49 6.25 9.55
N GLU A 74 -9.14 5.89 10.79
CA GLU A 74 -9.69 4.70 11.48
C GLU A 74 -9.55 3.39 10.67
N ALA A 75 -10.67 2.83 10.20
CA ALA A 75 -10.74 1.63 9.37
C ALA A 75 -10.78 1.93 7.86
N LEU A 76 -10.57 3.20 7.48
CA LEU A 76 -10.56 3.67 6.11
C LEU A 76 -9.14 4.06 5.67
N ILE A 77 -8.80 3.76 4.41
CA ILE A 77 -7.60 4.28 3.75
C ILE A 77 -8.04 5.14 2.58
N CYS A 78 -7.72 6.43 2.63
CA CYS A 78 -8.00 7.37 1.57
C CYS A 78 -6.79 7.50 0.65
N ILE A 79 -7.05 7.55 -0.65
CA ILE A 79 -6.07 7.76 -1.71
C ILE A 79 -6.58 8.86 -2.63
N VAL A 80 -5.77 9.88 -2.88
CA VAL A 80 -6.12 11.00 -3.75
C VAL A 80 -5.03 11.22 -4.76
N LYS A 81 -5.39 11.33 -6.04
CA LYS A 81 -4.41 11.63 -7.09
C LYS A 81 -3.88 13.04 -6.91
N THR A 82 -2.56 13.17 -6.88
CA THR A 82 -1.89 14.46 -6.93
C THR A 82 -1.65 14.77 -8.40
N LYS A 83 -2.47 15.65 -8.99
CA LYS A 83 -2.09 16.28 -10.25
C LYS A 83 -0.77 17.01 -9.99
N LYS A 84 0.25 16.74 -10.80
CA LYS A 84 1.56 17.40 -10.77
C LYS A 84 1.34 18.91 -10.53
N GLY A 85 1.60 19.40 -9.32
CA GLY A 85 1.45 20.82 -8.97
C GLY A 85 0.37 21.23 -7.95
N ALA A 86 -0.37 20.33 -7.28
CA ALA A 86 -1.13 20.73 -6.10
C ALA A 86 -0.19 20.88 -4.89
N ALA A 87 0.48 22.03 -4.85
CA ALA A 87 1.36 22.48 -3.78
C ALA A 87 0.76 22.19 -2.39
N LYS A 88 1.58 21.62 -1.51
CA LYS A 88 1.35 21.73 -0.07
C LYS A 88 1.29 23.22 0.27
N LYS A 89 0.13 23.69 0.70
CA LYS A 89 0.00 24.94 1.46
C LYS A 89 -0.16 24.58 2.92
#